data_AF-A0A8C7X1Y6-F1
#
_entry.id   AF-A0A8C7X1Y6-F1
#
_cell.length_a   1.000
_cell.length_b   1.000
_cell.length_c   1.000
_cell.angle_alpha   90.00
_cell.angle_beta   90.00
_cell.angle_gamma   90.00
#
_symmetry.space_group_name_H-M   'P 1'
#
loop_
_entity.id
_entity.type
_entity.pdbx_description
1 polymer ?
#
loop_
_entity_poly.entity_id
_entity_poly.type
_entity_poly.pdbx_seq_one_letter_code
_entity_poly.pdbx_strand_id
1 'polypeptide(L)' 'MSNTWVGVYTLMDCYPVQETYIKNSTVTTSTRFINLELGISDPNVFSPPTTCQSARLERMADLSLYVFFSP' A
#
# COMPACT_ATOMS: atom_id res chain seq x y z
N MET A 1 -18.11 -1.75 -18.96
CA MET A 1 -16.94 -1.78 -18.05
C MET A 1 -17.38 -1.15 -16.74
N SER A 2 -17.79 -1.97 -15.76
CA SER A 2 -18.13 -1.48 -14.42
C SER A 2 -16.87 -1.61 -13.56
N ASN A 3 -16.26 -0.49 -13.19
CA ASN A 3 -15.29 -0.44 -12.12
C ASN A 3 -16.06 -0.06 -10.87
N THR A 4 -15.98 -0.90 -9.84
CA THR A 4 -16.72 -0.69 -8.59
C THR A 4 -15.74 -0.74 -7.43
N TRP A 5 -15.95 0.15 -6.47
CA TRP A 5 -15.17 0.22 -5.25
C TRP A 5 -16.10 -0.02 -4.06
N VAL A 6 -15.63 -0.82 -3.11
CA VAL A 6 -16.33 -1.12 -1.86
C VAL A 6 -15.35 -0.90 -0.72
N GLY A 7 -15.68 0.02 0.18
CA GLY A 7 -14.95 0.28 1.41
C GLY A 7 -15.73 -0.17 2.64
N VAL A 8 -15.02 -0.74 3.61
CA VAL A 8 -15.52 -1.13 4.94
C VAL A 8 -14.81 -0.28 5.96
N TYR A 9 -15.58 0.43 6.78
CA TYR A 9 -15.08 1.36 7.80
C TYR A 9 -15.68 1.02 9.16
N THR A 10 -14.98 1.38 10.23
CA THR A 10 -15.53 1.30 11.58
C THR A 10 -16.69 2.25 11.74
N LEU A 11 -17.69 1.87 12.54
CA LEU A 11 -18.84 2.73 12.83
C LEU A 11 -18.43 3.97 13.63
N MET A 12 -17.52 3.79 14.59
CA MET A 12 -16.94 4.88 15.36
C MET A 12 -15.68 5.38 14.66
N ASP A 13 -15.55 6.69 14.53
CA ASP A 13 -14.37 7.41 14.00
C ASP A 13 -13.99 7.12 12.53
N CYS A 14 -14.75 6.29 11.81
CA CYS A 14 -14.60 6.02 10.37
C CYS A 14 -13.19 5.52 9.95
N TYR A 15 -12.54 4.70 10.76
CA TYR A 15 -11.27 4.08 10.39
C TYR A 15 -11.44 3.02 9.29
N PRO A 16 -10.57 2.97 8.27
CA PRO A 16 -10.64 1.96 7.22
C PRO A 16 -10.31 0.58 7.76
N VAL A 17 -11.11 -0.42 7.41
CA VAL A 17 -10.88 -1.84 7.77
C VAL A 17 -10.49 -2.63 6.53
N GLN A 18 -11.18 -2.40 5.41
CA GLN A 18 -10.92 -3.07 4.15
C GLN A 18 -11.37 -2.21 2.98
N GLU A 19 -10.60 -2.22 1.89
CA GLU A 19 -11.03 -1.68 0.60
C GLU A 19 -10.89 -2.74 -0.48
N THR A 20 -11.86 -2.79 -1.39
CA THR A 20 -11.92 -3.76 -2.48
C THR A 20 -12.21 -3.06 -3.80
N TYR A 21 -11.28 -3.18 -4.73
CA TYR A 21 -11.41 -2.69 -6.10
C TYR A 21 -11.81 -3.84 -7.02
N ILE A 22 -12.92 -3.67 -7.72
CA ILE A 22 -13.53 -4.65 -8.61
C ILE A 22 -13.46 -4.11 -10.03
N LYS A 23 -12.82 -4.86 -10.93
CA LYS A 23 -12.74 -4.54 -12.36
C LYS A 23 -13.33 -5.70 -13.14
N ASN A 24 -14.27 -5.40 -14.05
CA ASN A 24 -14.92 -6.41 -14.90
C ASN A 24 -15.58 -7.56 -14.11
N SER A 25 -16.19 -7.25 -12.95
CA SER A 25 -16.84 -8.22 -12.06
C SER A 25 -15.91 -9.25 -11.41
N THR A 26 -14.60 -9.11 -11.56
CA THR A 26 -13.59 -9.86 -10.83
C THR A 26 -12.96 -8.95 -9.78
N VAL A 27 -12.86 -9.43 -8.53
CA VAL A 27 -12.10 -8.71 -7.49
C VAL A 27 -10.67 -8.60 -7.99
N THR A 28 -10.20 -7.37 -8.17
CA THR A 28 -8.88 -7.09 -8.73
C THR A 28 -7.86 -6.94 -7.62
N THR A 29 -8.24 -6.28 -6.53
CA THR A 29 -7.36 -6.08 -5.38
C THR A 29 -8.22 -5.85 -4.14
N SER A 30 -7.89 -6.55 -3.06
CA SER A 30 -8.50 -6.33 -1.75
C SER A 30 -7.40 -6.08 -0.73
N THR A 31 -7.47 -4.95 -0.05
CA THR A 31 -6.49 -4.52 0.95
C THR A 31 -7.17 -4.47 2.31
N ARG A 32 -6.50 -5.01 3.34
CA ARG A 32 -6.95 -4.94 4.74
C ARG A 32 -6.02 -4.04 5.53
N PHE A 33 -6.58 -3.25 6.43
CA PHE A 33 -5.86 -2.30 7.27
C PHE A 33 -5.95 -2.75 8.72
N ILE A 34 -4.82 -2.77 9.42
CA ILE A 34 -4.70 -3.13 10.85
C ILE A 34 -3.67 -2.22 11.51
N ASN A 35 -3.72 -2.09 12.84
CA ASN A 35 -2.78 -1.29 13.63
C ASN A 35 -2.63 0.16 13.13
N LEU A 36 -3.77 0.81 12.84
CA LEU A 36 -3.80 2.19 12.41
C LEU A 36 -3.39 3.11 13.55
N GLU A 37 -2.41 3.98 13.29
CA GLU A 37 -2.04 5.10 14.14
C GLU A 37 -2.38 6.42 13.42
N LEU A 38 -2.89 7.40 14.16
CA LEU A 38 -3.24 8.70 13.60
C LEU A 38 -1.99 9.55 13.35
N GLY A 39 -1.93 10.15 12.17
CA GLY A 39 -0.81 11.00 11.79
C GLY A 39 0.41 10.19 11.36
N ILE A 40 1.55 10.87 11.28
CA ILE A 40 2.82 10.29 10.84
C ILE A 40 3.89 10.75 11.80
N SER A 41 4.52 9.80 12.50
CA SER A 41 5.48 10.09 13.56
C SER A 41 6.78 10.69 13.03
N ASP A 42 7.28 10.18 11.90
CA ASP A 42 8.47 10.72 11.21
C ASP A 42 8.17 10.95 9.71
N PRO A 43 8.12 12.19 9.22
CA PRO A 43 7.85 12.49 7.82
C PRO A 43 9.01 12.12 6.88
N ASN A 44 10.22 11.88 7.40
CA ASN A 44 11.38 11.54 6.55
C ASN A 44 11.26 10.15 5.91
N VAL A 45 10.31 9.31 6.34
CA VAL A 45 10.00 8.03 5.67
C VAL A 45 9.57 8.22 4.20
N PHE A 46 9.15 9.43 3.82
CA PHE A 46 8.85 9.79 2.43
C PHE A 46 10.05 10.32 1.65
N SER A 47 11.15 10.66 2.31
CA SER A 47 12.38 11.09 1.64
C SER A 47 13.11 9.86 1.09
N PRO A 48 13.27 9.75 -0.23
CA PRO A 48 13.94 8.60 -0.81
C PRO A 48 15.42 8.58 -0.38
N PRO A 49 16.01 7.39 -0.13
CA PRO A 49 17.43 7.28 0.17
C PRO A 49 18.28 7.73 -1.03
N THR A 50 19.55 8.09 -0.79
CA THR A 50 20.46 8.59 -1.83
C THR A 50 20.66 7.60 -2.98
N THR A 51 20.50 6.30 -2.74
CA THR A 51 20.55 5.25 -3.76
C THR A 51 19.45 5.39 -4.82
N CYS A 52 18.32 6.02 -4.49
CA CYS A 52 17.26 6.30 -5.46
C CYS A 52 17.66 7.34 -6.52
N GLN A 53 18.67 8.17 -6.26
CA GLN A 53 19.12 9.20 -7.21
C GLN A 53 19.72 8.61 -8.49
N SER A 54 20.21 7.36 -8.43
CA SER A 54 20.73 6.62 -9.59
C SER A 54 20.05 5.26 -9.74
N ALA A 55 18.79 5.15 -9.29
CA ALA A 55 18.04 3.91 -9.36
C ALA A 55 17.73 3.50 -10.81
N ARG A 56 17.65 2.19 -11.02
CA ARG A 56 17.18 1.61 -12.28
C ARG A 56 15.68 1.89 -12.43
N LEU A 57 15.25 2.26 -13.64
CA LEU A 57 13.84 2.54 -13.96
C LEU A 57 12.98 1.26 -14.00
N GLU A 58 13.60 0.12 -14.30
CA GLU A 58 12.93 -1.18 -14.38
C GLU A 58 12.60 -1.73 -13.00
N ARG A 59 11.34 -2.15 -12.82
CA ARG A 59 10.84 -2.77 -11.58
C ARG A 59 11.71 -3.99 -11.24
N MET A 60 12.13 -4.07 -9.98
CA MET A 60 12.85 -5.23 -9.46
C MET A 60 11.87 -6.37 -9.17
N ALA A 61 12.31 -7.61 -9.35
CA ALA A 61 11.53 -8.76 -8.92
C ALA A 61 11.44 -8.77 -7.38
N ASP A 62 10.31 -9.22 -6.84
CA ASP A 62 10.02 -9.20 -5.40
C ASP A 62 11.07 -9.98 -4.58
N LEU A 63 11.58 -11.08 -5.14
CA LEU A 63 12.69 -11.87 -4.58
C LEU A 63 13.96 -11.05 -4.33
N SER A 64 14.21 -10.01 -5.13
CA SER A 64 15.36 -9.12 -4.95
C SER A 64 15.17 -8.16 -3.78
N LEU A 65 13.93 -7.78 -3.42
CA LEU A 65 13.67 -6.89 -2.27
C LEU A 65 13.97 -7.58 -0.94
N TYR A 66 13.65 -8.87 -0.80
CA TYR A 66 13.96 -9.66 0.40
C TYR A 66 15.46 -9.67 0.75
N VAL A 67 16.34 -9.61 -0.25
CA VAL A 67 17.80 -9.59 -0.06
C VAL A 67 18.29 -8.25 0.51
N PHE A 68 17.60 -7.14 0.22
CA PHE A 68 17.97 -5.81 0.73
C PHE A 68 17.43 -5.52 2.13
N PHE A 69 16.36 -6.21 2.56
CA PHE A 69 15.69 -5.97 3.85
C PHE A 69 15.88 -7.09 4.88
N SER A 70 16.68 -8.12 4.58
CA SER A 70 17.11 -9.09 5.60
C SER A 70 18.30 -8.55 6.40
N PRO A 71 18.35 -8.77 7.73
CA PRO A 71 19.43 -8.28 8.59
C PRO A 71 20.80 -8.90 8.28
#